data_AF-A0A4D8S0X2-F1
#
_entry.id   AF-A0A4D8S0X2-F1
#
_cell.length_a   1.000
_cell.length_b   1.000
_cell.length_c   1.000
_cell.angle_alpha   90.00
_cell.angle_beta   90.00
_cell.angle_gamma   90.00
#
_symmetry.space_group_name_H-M   'P 1'
#
loop_
_entity.id
_entity.type
_entity.pdbx_description
1 polymer ?
#
loop_
_entity_poly.entity_id
_entity_poly.type
_entity_poly.pdbx_seq_one_letter_code
_entity_poly.pdbx_strand_id
1 'polypeptide(L)' 'MESNFYRTALIRNFLAKLIADKEGTLSHASEMDKTRVCSSSDDEIRSLIESTAEFILGQSLEKESIEKLTKDIRSWCNS' A
#
# COMPACT_ATOMS: atom_id res chain seq x y z
N MET A 1 -15.43 -13.70 -7.98
CA MET A 1 -14.83 -13.48 -6.65
C MET A 1 -13.32 -13.54 -6.80
N GLU A 2 -12.64 -12.44 -6.52
CA GLU A 2 -11.18 -12.42 -6.38
C GLU A 2 -10.82 -13.18 -5.09
N SER A 3 -9.81 -14.07 -5.12
CA SER A 3 -9.37 -14.75 -3.89
C SER A 3 -8.65 -13.75 -2.98
N ASN A 4 -8.76 -13.93 -1.66
CA ASN A 4 -8.11 -13.03 -0.70
C ASN A 4 -6.58 -12.96 -0.94
N PHE A 5 -5.97 -14.11 -1.28
CA PHE A 5 -4.56 -14.20 -1.66
C PHE A 5 -4.21 -13.31 -2.85
N TYR A 6 -5.01 -13.35 -3.93
CA TYR A 6 -4.74 -12.57 -5.13
C TYR A 6 -4.93 -11.06 -4.88
N ARG A 7 -5.96 -10.69 -4.11
CA ARG A 7 -6.16 -9.30 -3.67
C ARG A 7 -4.96 -8.77 -2.91
N THR A 8 -4.48 -9.52 -1.91
CA THR A 8 -3.31 -9.13 -1.12
C THR A 8 -2.06 -8.99 -1.98
N ALA A 9 -1.83 -9.90 -2.94
CA ALA A 9 -0.68 -9.82 -3.84
C ALA A 9 -0.71 -8.55 -4.71
N LEU A 10 -1.88 -8.17 -5.22
CA LEU A 10 -2.03 -6.94 -6.01
C LEU A 10 -1.81 -5.68 -5.15
N ILE A 11 -2.34 -5.66 -3.92
CA ILE A 11 -2.08 -4.55 -2.99
C ILE A 11 -0.58 -4.43 -2.71
N ARG A 12 0.11 -5.54 -2.44
CA ARG A 12 1.57 -5.55 -2.21
C ARG A 12 2.36 -5.04 -3.41
N ASN A 13 1.98 -5.42 -4.62
CA ASN A 13 2.61 -4.90 -5.84
C ASN A 13 2.45 -3.38 -5.97
N PHE A 14 1.25 -2.87 -5.66
CA PHE A 14 1.00 -1.43 -5.63
C PHE A 14 1.84 -0.73 -4.56
N LEU A 15 1.85 -1.25 -3.34
CA LEU A 15 2.63 -0.71 -2.23
C LEU A 15 4.13 -0.74 -2.52
N ALA A 16 4.63 -1.78 -3.19
CA ALA A 16 6.04 -1.87 -3.57
C ALA A 16 6.44 -0.72 -4.50
N LYS A 17 5.59 -0.39 -5.48
CA LYS A 17 5.77 0.78 -6.35
C LYS A 17 5.71 2.08 -5.54
N LEU A 18 4.73 2.21 -4.65
CA LEU A 18 4.56 3.42 -3.83
C LEU A 18 5.75 3.67 -2.90
N ILE A 19 6.31 2.62 -2.31
CA ILE A 19 7.44 2.70 -1.39
C ILE A 19 8.73 3.05 -2.17
N ALA A 20 8.92 2.46 -3.36
CA ALA A 20 10.10 2.66 -4.19
C ALA A 20 10.10 4.02 -4.92
N ASP A 21 8.94 4.45 -5.41
CA ASP A 21 8.78 5.63 -6.26
C ASP A 21 7.65 6.52 -5.72
N LYS A 22 7.96 7.22 -4.62
CA LYS A 22 7.01 8.01 -3.82
C LYS A 22 6.26 9.07 -4.64
N GLU A 23 6.84 9.56 -5.75
CA GLU A 23 6.24 10.60 -6.55
C GLU A 23 5.33 10.02 -7.63
N GLY A 24 4.04 10.36 -7.56
CA GLY A 24 3.08 10.08 -8.62
C GLY A 24 2.44 8.69 -8.59
N THR A 25 2.88 7.74 -7.77
CA THR A 25 2.22 6.41 -7.71
C THR A 25 0.74 6.50 -7.31
N LEU A 26 0.38 7.36 -6.35
CA LEU A 26 -1.02 7.57 -5.95
C LEU A 26 -1.86 8.27 -7.02
N SER A 27 -1.28 9.18 -7.81
CA SER A 27 -2.01 9.91 -8.86
C SER A 27 -2.23 9.07 -10.12
N HIS A 28 -1.39 8.07 -10.38
CA HIS A 28 -1.50 7.15 -11.51
C HIS A 28 -2.12 5.79 -11.12
N ALA A 29 -2.53 5.63 -9.87
CA ALA A 29 -3.18 4.43 -9.39
C ALA A 29 -4.49 4.18 -10.15
N SER A 30 -4.74 2.93 -10.54
CA SER A 30 -6.01 2.59 -11.18
C SER A 30 -7.16 2.62 -10.17
N GLU A 31 -8.39 2.80 -10.65
CA GLU A 31 -9.60 2.70 -9.81
C GLU A 31 -9.72 1.34 -9.09
N MET A 32 -9.20 0.27 -9.71
CA MET A 32 -9.16 -1.04 -9.06
C MET A 32 -8.15 -1.08 -7.91
N ASP A 33 -6.98 -0.47 -8.06
CA ASP A 33 -5.99 -0.39 -6.98
C ASP A 33 -6.55 0.46 -5.83
N LYS A 34 -7.20 1.59 -6.16
CA LYS A 34 -7.91 2.41 -5.18
C LYS A 34 -8.96 1.61 -4.44
N THR A 35 -9.82 0.87 -5.14
CA THR A 35 -10.86 0.04 -4.52
C THR A 35 -10.27 -1.03 -3.60
N ARG A 36 -9.20 -1.72 -4.03
CA ARG A 36 -8.55 -2.75 -3.21
C ARG A 36 -7.90 -2.18 -1.96
N VAL A 37 -7.11 -1.12 -2.10
CA VAL A 37 -6.37 -0.51 -0.98
C VAL A 37 -7.31 0.18 -0.01
N CYS A 38 -8.27 0.95 -0.52
CA CYS A 38 -9.19 1.73 0.32
C CYS A 38 -10.24 0.88 1.06
N SER A 39 -10.43 -0.38 0.65
CA SER A 39 -11.26 -1.35 1.38
C SER A 39 -10.52 -2.05 2.54
N SER A 40 -9.19 -1.92 2.63
CA SER A 40 -8.41 -2.46 3.75
C SER A 40 -8.48 -1.54 4.98
N SER A 41 -8.30 -2.10 6.18
CA SER A 41 -8.19 -1.32 7.44
C SER A 41 -6.81 -0.67 7.60
N ASP A 42 -6.67 0.27 8.55
CA ASP A 42 -5.38 0.97 8.77
C ASP A 42 -4.31 -0.04 9.21
N ASP A 43 -4.69 -0.98 10.08
CA ASP A 43 -3.80 -2.01 10.59
C ASP A 43 -3.41 -2.99 9.48
N GLU A 44 -4.34 -3.32 8.58
CA GLU A 44 -4.04 -4.13 7.40
C GLU A 44 -3.07 -3.40 6.45
N ILE A 45 -3.31 -2.11 6.18
CA ILE A 45 -2.42 -1.29 5.34
C ILE A 45 -1.01 -1.21 5.95
N ARG A 46 -0.90 -0.95 7.26
CA ARG A 46 0.39 -0.92 7.97
C ARG A 46 1.13 -2.25 7.84
N SER A 47 0.45 -3.35 8.15
CA SER A 47 1.04 -4.70 8.04
C SER A 47 1.47 -5.02 6.60
N LEU A 48 0.70 -4.59 5.60
CA LEU A 48 1.05 -4.76 4.20
C LEU A 48 2.22 -3.88 3.78
N ILE A 49 2.34 -2.64 4.27
CA ILE A 49 3.50 -1.78 4.02
C ILE A 49 4.76 -2.41 4.62
N GLU A 50 4.71 -2.82 5.89
CA GLU A 50 5.82 -3.46 6.60
C GLU A 50 6.29 -4.72 5.87
N SER A 51 5.37 -5.66 5.62
CA SER A 51 5.70 -6.92 4.94
C SER A 51 6.15 -6.71 3.49
N THR A 52 5.63 -5.70 2.80
CA THR A 52 6.10 -5.36 1.44
C THR A 52 7.51 -4.81 1.47
N ALA A 53 7.82 -3.88 2.38
CA ALA A 53 9.15 -3.33 2.50
C ALA A 53 10.18 -4.41 2.80
N GLU A 54 9.89 -5.25 3.80
CA GLU A 54 10.82 -6.29 4.27
C GLU A 54 11.00 -7.40 3.23
N PHE A 55 9.89 -8.00 2.75
CA PHE A 55 9.97 -9.23 1.97
C PHE A 55 9.98 -9.02 0.46
N ILE A 56 9.53 -7.86 -0.04
CA ILE A 56 9.51 -7.58 -1.49
C ILE A 56 10.65 -6.64 -1.89
N LEU A 57 10.91 -5.61 -1.08
CA LEU A 57 11.94 -4.61 -1.38
C LEU A 57 13.26 -4.86 -0.65
N GLY A 58 13.30 -5.79 0.31
CA GLY A 58 14.53 -6.12 1.05
C GLY A 58 15.04 -4.99 1.94
N GLN A 59 14.15 -4.11 2.41
CA GLN A 59 14.49 -2.97 3.26
C GLN A 59 13.57 -2.86 4.48
N SER A 60 14.09 -2.37 5.59
CA SER A 60 13.28 -2.00 6.75
C SER A 60 12.84 -0.55 6.63
N LEU A 61 11.57 -0.27 6.87
CA LEU A 61 11.07 1.09 7.03
C LEU A 61 11.03 1.45 8.52
N GLU A 62 11.37 2.70 8.83
CA GLU A 62 11.14 3.22 10.18
C GLU A 62 9.64 3.40 10.45
N LYS A 63 9.25 3.28 11.72
CA LYS A 63 7.86 3.42 12.16
C LYS A 63 7.21 4.72 11.67
N GLU A 64 7.93 5.84 11.73
CA GLU A 64 7.44 7.14 11.24
C GLU A 64 7.14 7.12 9.73
N SER A 65 7.97 6.42 8.94
CA SER A 65 7.74 6.26 7.50
C SER A 65 6.50 5.42 7.20
N ILE A 66 6.27 4.35 7.97
CA ILE A 66 5.08 3.49 7.85
C ILE A 66 3.81 4.28 8.21
N GLU A 67 3.85 5.04 9.30
CA GLU A 67 2.74 5.88 9.73
C GLU A 67 2.43 6.97 8.70
N LYS A 68 3.46 7.62 8.15
CA LYS A 68 3.32 8.60 7.08
C LYS A 68 2.67 8.00 5.83
N LEU A 69 3.19 6.88 5.32
CA LEU A 69 2.62 6.21 4.15
C LEU A 69 1.17 5.79 4.37
N THR A 70 0.85 5.27 5.55
CA THR A 70 -0.52 4.90 5.91
C THR A 70 -1.44 6.12 5.86
N LYS A 71 -1.01 7.25 6.42
CA LYS A 71 -1.77 8.51 6.40
C LYS A 71 -1.94 9.06 4.98
N ASP A 72 -0.91 9.00 4.15
CA ASP A 72 -0.94 9.46 2.76
C ASP A 72 -1.94 8.62 1.94
N ILE A 73 -1.91 7.29 2.09
CA ILE A 73 -2.89 6.37 1.48
C ILE A 73 -4.30 6.70 1.94
N ARG A 74 -4.51 6.98 3.23
CA ARG A 74 -5.84 7.34 3.76
C ARG A 74 -6.36 8.66 3.26
N SER A 75 -5.50 9.67 3.18
CA SER A 75 -5.84 10.94 2.58
C SER A 75 -6.29 10.75 1.13
N TRP A 76 -5.55 9.92 0.38
CA TRP A 76 -5.88 9.59 -1.00
C TRP A 76 -7.19 8.81 -1.15
N CYS A 77 -7.52 7.91 -0.22
CA CYS A 77 -8.80 7.18 -0.22
C CYS A 77 -10.01 8.07 0.04
N ASN A 78 -9.83 9.17 0.78
CA ASN A 78 -10.90 10.14 1.11
C ASN A 78 -10.96 11.32 0.14
N SER A 79 -10.08 11.36 -0.87
CA SER A 79 -10.06 12.36 -1.94
C SER A 79 -10.86 11.85 -3.15
#